data_AF-A0A1W9RPC3-F1
#
_entry.id   AF-A0A1W9RPC3-F1
#
_cell.length_a   1.000
_cell.length_b   1.000
_cell.length_c   1.000
_cell.angle_alpha   90.00
_cell.angle_beta   90.00
_cell.angle_gamma   90.00
#
_symmetry.space_group_name_H-M   'P 1'
#
loop_
_entity.id
_entity.type
_entity.pdbx_description
1 polymer ?
#
loop_
_entity_poly.entity_id
_entity_poly.type
_entity_poly.pdbx_seq_one_letter_code
_entity_poly.pdbx_strand_id
1 'polypeptide(L)'
;MPNLLGQTVSVQGEVTVAAQFGISSYIQDETGGVVIYDEGFAKTVNVGDMVTVTGTVDQYKGLTELKAVVIEEHVPGSVSVVPQVVTCKMIDDEGASGVENLEGKLVRVNGVTVDTDSWAVSGSGTNYVLTDATGSCEIRIDKDCEIANTNSPNGAFDVIGVISQYDPSEPYTEGYQLMPRFNDDIIFLSGPKIIQGPDIKKIEPYALEISWQTDVAANSIIMFGQTSQFEIDTLTFWGGTGHAVYLNNLSPATLYHIRVGSSNETGTNYSGELLAMTASDPSCSGEINVYFNRSVDQSFAIAGNEAQGNQDLAQKFIDRVNAAQFSIDVCFYSWDLTNVTNAIIDAKNRGVKIRFINDSDHAYQTQITRLRSAGIEVIDQTFSELGSWGIQHNKFVIFDARDNSSPADDWVWTGSVNFTGYSELGVNAIQNAIEIQDQSLAKAYTLEFEEMWGSSTDTPNSAVSRFGANKSDNIPHHFNIGGRYVELYMCPTDHATSQIIKEIEDADRELYFSVLAFTRY
;
A
#
# COMPACT_ATOMS: atom_id res chain seq x y z
N MET A 1 -17.55 -22.15 -0.47
CA MET A 1 -18.95 -22.59 -0.78
C MET A 1 -19.42 -23.53 0.32
N PRO A 2 -20.55 -23.24 1.00
CA PRO A 2 -21.01 -24.04 2.13
C PRO A 2 -21.52 -25.43 1.72
N ASN A 3 -21.15 -26.45 2.48
CA ASN A 3 -21.52 -27.85 2.22
C ASN A 3 -23.04 -28.10 2.25
N LEU A 4 -23.79 -27.26 2.98
CA LEU A 4 -25.24 -27.40 3.18
C LEU A 4 -26.05 -26.40 2.34
N LEU A 5 -25.46 -25.81 1.29
CA LEU A 5 -26.13 -24.81 0.44
C LEU A 5 -27.53 -25.26 -0.01
N GLY A 6 -28.52 -24.41 0.23
CA GLY A 6 -29.93 -24.64 -0.08
C GLY A 6 -30.69 -25.55 0.89
N GLN A 7 -30.02 -26.11 1.90
CA GLN A 7 -30.67 -26.93 2.93
C GLN A 7 -31.21 -26.06 4.06
N THR A 8 -32.34 -26.49 4.64
CA THR A 8 -32.85 -25.91 5.88
C THR A 8 -32.17 -26.55 7.07
N VAL A 9 -31.59 -25.74 7.95
CA VAL A 9 -30.89 -26.16 9.16
C VAL A 9 -31.48 -25.47 10.38
N SER A 10 -31.27 -26.07 11.55
CA SER A 10 -31.55 -25.43 12.83
C SER A 10 -30.24 -25.29 13.59
N VAL A 11 -29.95 -24.08 14.08
CA VAL A 11 -28.72 -23.72 14.79
C VAL A 11 -29.08 -22.93 16.05
N GLN A 12 -28.28 -23.10 17.10
CA GLN A 12 -28.38 -22.33 18.33
C GLN A 12 -27.08 -21.56 18.52
N GLY A 13 -27.18 -20.32 18.98
CA GLY A 13 -26.00 -19.50 19.26
C GLY A 13 -26.35 -18.22 19.99
N GLU A 14 -25.34 -17.62 20.61
CA GLU A 14 -25.44 -16.30 21.19
C GLU A 14 -25.27 -15.23 20.10
N VAL A 15 -26.12 -14.22 20.11
CA VAL A 15 -26.09 -13.09 19.18
C VAL A 15 -24.84 -12.23 19.45
N THR A 16 -23.87 -12.27 18.54
CA THR A 16 -22.65 -11.44 18.59
C THR A 16 -22.82 -10.12 17.83
N VAL A 17 -23.77 -10.07 16.89
CA VAL A 17 -24.21 -8.87 16.16
C VAL A 17 -25.72 -8.93 15.99
N ALA A 18 -26.41 -7.84 16.34
CA ALA A 18 -27.83 -7.65 16.07
C ALA A 18 -28.01 -6.79 14.80
N ALA A 19 -28.41 -5.52 14.94
CA ALA A 19 -28.68 -4.62 13.81
C ALA A 19 -27.51 -3.66 13.47
N GLN A 20 -26.32 -3.88 14.02
CA GLN A 20 -25.17 -2.98 13.81
C GLN A 20 -24.72 -2.90 12.35
N PHE A 21 -25.01 -3.92 11.54
CA PHE A 21 -24.71 -3.98 10.09
C PHE A 21 -26.00 -3.99 9.26
N GLY A 22 -26.99 -3.21 9.70
CA GLY A 22 -28.30 -3.13 9.07
C GLY A 22 -29.12 -4.39 9.29
N ILE A 23 -29.21 -5.25 8.28
CA ILE A 23 -30.04 -6.48 8.31
C ILE A 23 -29.22 -7.76 8.48
N SER A 24 -27.90 -7.65 8.55
CA SER A 24 -27.01 -8.78 8.82
C SER A 24 -26.73 -8.87 10.32
N SER A 25 -27.15 -9.99 10.92
CA SER A 25 -26.87 -10.35 12.31
C SER A 25 -25.93 -11.55 12.36
N TYR A 26 -25.28 -11.77 13.49
CA TYR A 26 -24.33 -12.88 13.68
C TYR A 26 -24.68 -13.60 14.96
N ILE A 27 -24.70 -14.94 14.91
CA ILE A 27 -24.81 -15.80 16.08
C ILE A 27 -23.61 -16.74 16.15
N GLN A 28 -23.20 -17.09 17.36
CA GLN A 28 -22.03 -17.93 17.59
C GLN A 28 -22.25 -18.91 18.75
N ASP A 29 -21.74 -20.12 18.59
CA ASP A 29 -21.60 -21.11 19.66
C ASP A 29 -20.14 -21.58 19.81
N GLU A 30 -19.92 -22.68 20.54
CA GLU A 30 -18.58 -23.24 20.75
C GLU A 30 -17.96 -23.83 19.47
N THR A 31 -18.77 -24.11 18.44
CA THR A 31 -18.36 -24.76 17.19
C THR A 31 -18.06 -23.77 16.08
N GLY A 32 -18.81 -22.67 15.99
CA GLY A 32 -18.76 -21.77 14.84
C GLY A 32 -19.57 -20.51 15.03
N GLY A 33 -19.39 -19.56 14.10
CA GLY A 33 -20.30 -18.44 13.91
C GLY A 33 -21.04 -18.58 12.57
N VAL A 34 -22.20 -17.93 12.45
CA VAL A 34 -22.95 -17.86 11.18
C VAL A 34 -23.70 -16.55 11.07
N VAL A 35 -23.81 -16.05 9.85
CA VAL A 35 -24.57 -14.83 9.53
C VAL A 35 -26.04 -15.16 9.37
N ILE A 36 -26.90 -14.31 9.91
CA ILE A 36 -28.34 -14.31 9.72
C ILE A 36 -28.70 -13.08 8.87
N TYR A 37 -29.12 -13.30 7.63
CA TYR A 37 -29.57 -12.24 6.72
C TYR A 37 -31.10 -12.18 6.72
N ASP A 38 -31.65 -11.52 7.73
CA ASP A 38 -33.10 -11.38 7.93
C ASP A 38 -33.44 -10.11 8.72
N GLU A 39 -34.17 -9.19 8.08
CA GLU A 39 -34.55 -7.90 8.69
C GLU A 39 -35.45 -8.07 9.93
N GLY A 40 -36.31 -9.09 9.95
CA GLY A 40 -37.18 -9.37 11.08
C GLY A 40 -36.39 -9.87 12.29
N PHE A 41 -35.42 -10.75 12.04
CA PHE A 41 -34.48 -11.23 13.05
C PHE A 41 -33.67 -10.07 13.65
N ALA A 42 -33.01 -9.26 12.81
CA ALA A 42 -32.15 -8.16 13.24
C ALA A 42 -32.86 -7.13 14.13
N LYS A 43 -34.16 -6.90 13.91
CA LYS A 43 -35.00 -5.99 14.72
C LYS A 43 -35.52 -6.59 16.02
N THR A 44 -35.40 -7.90 16.21
CA THR A 44 -36.01 -8.63 17.33
C THR A 44 -34.99 -8.98 18.42
N VAL A 45 -33.73 -9.19 18.05
CA VAL A 45 -32.67 -9.66 18.96
C VAL A 45 -31.78 -8.53 19.45
N ASN A 46 -31.12 -8.76 20.59
CA ASN A 46 -30.04 -7.92 21.10
C ASN A 46 -28.74 -8.74 21.19
N VAL A 47 -27.60 -8.06 21.14
CA VAL A 47 -26.30 -8.68 21.37
C VAL A 47 -26.26 -9.28 22.79
N GLY A 48 -25.84 -10.55 22.88
CA GLY A 48 -25.86 -11.36 24.10
C GLY A 48 -27.09 -12.25 24.28
N ASP A 49 -28.13 -12.11 23.44
CA ASP A 49 -29.28 -13.01 23.47
C ASP A 49 -28.89 -14.42 22.98
N MET A 50 -29.41 -15.46 23.62
CA MET A 50 -29.28 -16.84 23.13
C MET A 50 -30.51 -17.17 22.27
N VAL A 51 -30.29 -17.59 21.03
CA VAL A 51 -31.37 -17.92 20.10
C VAL A 51 -31.19 -19.30 19.49
N THR A 52 -32.32 -19.97 19.27
CA THR A 52 -32.40 -21.15 18.38
C THR A 52 -33.19 -20.74 17.16
N VAL A 53 -32.59 -20.88 15.98
CA VAL A 53 -33.18 -20.45 14.72
C VAL A 53 -33.23 -21.59 13.71
N THR A 54 -34.27 -21.59 12.88
CA THR A 54 -34.39 -22.45 11.70
C THR A 54 -34.36 -21.57 10.45
N GLY A 55 -33.48 -21.88 9.50
CA GLY A 55 -33.32 -21.09 8.27
C GLY A 55 -32.72 -21.89 7.13
N THR A 56 -32.73 -21.33 5.92
CA THR A 56 -32.10 -21.95 4.74
C THR A 56 -30.69 -21.41 4.57
N VAL A 57 -29.72 -22.31 4.44
CA VAL A 57 -28.32 -21.98 4.14
C VAL A 57 -28.21 -21.42 2.74
N ASP A 58 -27.62 -20.25 2.61
CA ASP A 58 -27.27 -19.57 1.36
C ASP A 58 -25.80 -19.14 1.40
N GLN A 59 -25.31 -18.54 0.31
CA GLN A 59 -24.03 -17.84 0.30
C GLN A 59 -24.15 -16.50 -0.40
N TYR A 60 -23.48 -15.48 0.14
CA TYR A 60 -23.34 -14.19 -0.51
C TYR A 60 -21.88 -13.78 -0.60
N LYS A 61 -21.31 -13.89 -1.80
CA LYS A 61 -19.92 -13.47 -2.07
C LYS A 61 -18.94 -14.20 -1.14
N GLY A 62 -19.06 -15.51 -1.12
CA GLY A 62 -18.30 -16.41 -0.26
C GLY A 62 -18.96 -16.65 1.10
N LEU A 63 -19.46 -15.59 1.73
CA LEU A 63 -19.99 -15.62 3.09
C LEU A 63 -21.16 -16.60 3.26
N THR A 64 -21.02 -17.55 4.19
CA THR A 64 -22.11 -18.45 4.57
C THR A 64 -23.16 -17.72 5.41
N GLU A 65 -24.43 -17.74 4.97
CA GLU A 65 -25.52 -17.06 5.66
C GLU A 65 -26.80 -17.92 5.75
N LEU A 66 -27.66 -17.62 6.73
CA LEU A 66 -29.02 -18.15 6.84
C LEU A 66 -30.04 -17.09 6.42
N LYS A 67 -30.98 -17.49 5.58
CA LYS A 67 -32.13 -16.67 5.13
C LYS A 67 -33.47 -17.27 5.55
N ALA A 68 -34.51 -16.43 5.49
CA ALA A 68 -35.89 -16.77 5.81
C ALA A 68 -36.00 -17.44 7.19
N VAL A 69 -35.42 -16.78 8.19
CA VAL A 69 -35.20 -17.36 9.50
C VAL A 69 -36.44 -17.29 10.37
N VAL A 70 -36.73 -18.39 11.06
CA VAL A 70 -37.73 -18.47 12.12
C VAL A 70 -37.01 -18.63 13.46
N ILE A 71 -37.32 -17.77 14.42
CA ILE A 71 -36.83 -17.88 15.80
C ILE A 71 -37.71 -18.92 16.52
N GLU A 72 -37.13 -20.06 16.86
CA GLU A 72 -37.79 -21.14 17.60
C GLU A 72 -37.72 -20.89 19.11
N GLU A 73 -36.59 -20.35 19.57
CA GLU A 73 -36.35 -20.00 20.96
C GLU A 73 -35.54 -18.71 21.04
N HIS A 74 -35.93 -17.83 21.97
CA HIS A 74 -35.25 -16.58 22.26
C HIS A 74 -35.17 -16.38 23.76
N VAL A 75 -33.96 -16.45 24.28
CA VAL A 75 -33.67 -16.22 25.69
C VAL A 75 -32.83 -14.95 25.79
N PRO A 76 -33.39 -13.86 26.34
CA PRO A 76 -32.63 -12.65 26.57
C PRO A 76 -31.40 -12.94 27.44
N GLY A 77 -30.26 -12.40 27.06
CA GLY A 77 -29.00 -12.70 27.71
C GLY A 77 -28.13 -11.46 27.91
N SER A 78 -26.92 -11.72 28.39
CA SER A 78 -25.85 -10.73 28.47
C SER A 78 -24.64 -11.30 27.76
N VAL A 79 -23.85 -10.43 27.12
CA VAL A 79 -22.66 -10.83 26.35
C VAL A 79 -21.79 -11.77 27.18
N SER A 80 -21.64 -13.00 26.69
CA SER A 80 -20.83 -14.05 27.32
C SER A 80 -19.80 -14.65 26.37
N VAL A 81 -19.96 -14.45 25.06
CA VAL A 81 -18.94 -14.81 24.07
C VAL A 81 -17.67 -13.99 24.29
N VAL A 82 -16.59 -14.68 24.64
CA VAL A 82 -15.24 -14.10 24.73
C VAL A 82 -14.63 -14.09 23.32
N PRO A 83 -14.23 -12.92 22.78
CA PRO A 83 -13.60 -12.86 21.47
C PRO A 83 -12.33 -13.73 21.40
N GLN A 84 -12.19 -14.51 20.32
CA GLN A 84 -10.97 -15.27 20.07
C GLN A 84 -9.83 -14.30 19.71
N VAL A 85 -8.71 -14.33 20.43
CA VAL A 85 -7.54 -13.53 20.06
C VAL A 85 -6.87 -14.14 18.83
N VAL A 86 -6.72 -13.36 17.77
CA VAL A 86 -6.08 -13.73 16.50
C VAL A 86 -5.11 -12.64 16.06
N THR A 87 -4.30 -12.91 15.03
CA THR A 87 -3.39 -11.94 14.41
C THR A 87 -3.89 -11.56 13.01
N CYS A 88 -3.39 -10.47 12.44
CA CYS A 88 -3.72 -10.09 11.05
C CYS A 88 -3.43 -11.24 10.08
N LYS A 89 -2.27 -11.89 10.22
CA LYS A 89 -1.91 -13.05 9.39
C LYS A 89 -2.89 -14.22 9.50
N MET A 90 -3.48 -14.47 10.66
CA MET A 90 -4.48 -15.54 10.80
C MET A 90 -5.78 -15.23 10.05
N ILE A 91 -6.13 -13.95 9.90
CA ILE A 91 -7.29 -13.52 9.11
C ILE A 91 -6.95 -13.56 7.61
N ASP A 92 -5.75 -13.13 7.24
CA ASP A 92 -5.26 -13.17 5.85
C ASP A 92 -5.13 -14.60 5.32
N ASP A 93 -4.67 -15.54 6.16
CA ASP A 93 -4.58 -16.97 5.83
C ASP A 93 -5.93 -17.72 5.94
N GLU A 94 -7.02 -17.05 6.32
CA GLU A 94 -8.36 -17.67 6.39
C GLU A 94 -8.80 -18.14 4.99
N GLY A 95 -9.51 -19.28 4.91
CA GLY A 95 -9.90 -19.88 3.64
C GLY A 95 -8.78 -20.63 2.91
N ALA A 96 -7.52 -20.52 3.38
CA ALA A 96 -6.41 -21.27 2.81
C ALA A 96 -6.68 -22.78 2.86
N SER A 97 -6.44 -23.45 1.73
CA SER A 97 -6.79 -24.87 1.52
C SER A 97 -8.29 -25.19 1.66
N GLY A 98 -9.16 -24.19 1.56
CA GLY A 98 -10.63 -24.34 1.65
C GLY A 98 -11.13 -24.58 3.08
N VAL A 99 -10.40 -24.09 4.10
CA VAL A 99 -10.77 -24.24 5.51
C VAL A 99 -11.09 -22.86 6.10
N GLU A 100 -12.28 -22.74 6.67
CA GLU A 100 -12.77 -21.52 7.34
C GLU A 100 -12.88 -21.80 8.85
N ASN A 101 -11.96 -21.24 9.63
CA ASN A 101 -11.93 -21.39 11.09
C ASN A 101 -12.54 -20.21 11.83
N LEU A 102 -12.59 -19.04 11.19
CA LEU A 102 -12.91 -17.75 11.76
C LEU A 102 -14.19 -17.14 11.19
N GLU A 103 -14.63 -17.51 9.97
CA GLU A 103 -15.87 -16.99 9.36
C GLU A 103 -17.03 -16.98 10.37
N GLY A 104 -17.67 -15.82 10.52
CA GLY A 104 -18.81 -15.60 11.42
C GLY A 104 -18.45 -15.46 12.90
N LYS A 105 -17.21 -15.74 13.34
CA LYS A 105 -16.81 -15.67 14.75
C LYS A 105 -16.39 -14.28 15.17
N LEU A 106 -16.64 -13.97 16.44
CA LEU A 106 -16.13 -12.79 17.13
C LEU A 106 -14.67 -12.98 17.52
N VAL A 107 -13.80 -12.10 17.03
CA VAL A 107 -12.36 -12.12 17.26
C VAL A 107 -11.85 -10.80 17.84
N ARG A 108 -10.63 -10.85 18.39
CA ARG A 108 -9.86 -9.68 18.83
C ARG A 108 -8.49 -9.71 18.17
N VAL A 109 -8.08 -8.60 17.57
CA VAL A 109 -6.72 -8.38 17.08
C VAL A 109 -6.07 -7.29 17.93
N ASN A 110 -4.85 -7.52 18.42
CA ASN A 110 -4.18 -6.61 19.34
C ASN A 110 -3.08 -5.82 18.64
N GLY A 111 -2.91 -4.55 19.05
CA GLY A 111 -1.80 -3.70 18.63
C GLY A 111 -1.74 -3.45 17.14
N VAL A 112 -2.90 -3.38 16.48
CA VAL A 112 -3.00 -3.05 15.07
C VAL A 112 -2.82 -1.56 14.84
N THR A 113 -2.33 -1.19 13.67
CA THR A 113 -2.34 0.18 13.15
C THR A 113 -3.10 0.22 11.84
N VAL A 114 -3.65 1.38 11.50
CA VAL A 114 -4.34 1.62 10.23
C VAL A 114 -3.69 2.81 9.53
N ASP A 115 -3.53 2.72 8.22
CA ASP A 115 -3.02 3.82 7.40
C ASP A 115 -4.17 4.70 6.87
N THR A 116 -4.85 5.39 7.79
CA THR A 116 -5.86 6.40 7.46
C THR A 116 -6.06 7.32 8.65
N ASP A 117 -6.44 8.57 8.39
CA ASP A 117 -6.81 9.57 9.42
C ASP A 117 -8.33 9.56 9.73
N SER A 118 -9.14 8.91 8.89
CA SER A 118 -10.58 8.79 9.13
C SER A 118 -11.19 7.52 8.54
N TRP A 119 -12.20 6.99 9.23
CA TRP A 119 -13.07 5.94 8.74
C TRP A 119 -14.11 6.49 7.74
N ALA A 120 -13.66 7.15 6.68
CA ALA A 120 -14.49 7.66 5.58
C ALA A 120 -15.31 6.55 4.86
N VAL A 121 -16.59 6.44 5.19
CA VAL A 121 -17.46 5.39 4.64
C VAL A 121 -18.25 5.90 3.43
N SER A 122 -18.22 5.11 2.34
CA SER A 122 -19.09 5.30 1.18
C SER A 122 -19.82 4.01 0.80
N GLY A 123 -20.90 4.13 0.02
CA GLY A 123 -21.68 2.96 -0.40
C GLY A 123 -22.25 2.20 0.80
N SER A 124 -22.07 0.88 0.85
CA SER A 124 -22.47 0.01 1.96
C SER A 124 -21.42 -0.11 3.07
N GLY A 125 -20.23 0.47 2.91
CA GLY A 125 -19.10 0.29 3.81
C GLY A 125 -17.77 0.36 3.06
N THR A 126 -16.71 0.77 3.75
CA THR A 126 -15.36 0.94 3.20
C THR A 126 -14.39 -0.02 3.90
N ASN A 127 -13.45 -0.58 3.15
CA ASN A 127 -12.37 -1.41 3.70
C ASN A 127 -11.10 -0.58 3.88
N TYR A 128 -10.34 -0.91 4.93
CA TYR A 128 -9.02 -0.38 5.22
C TYR A 128 -8.08 -1.52 5.57
N VAL A 129 -6.78 -1.26 5.49
CA VAL A 129 -5.75 -2.23 5.85
C VAL A 129 -5.35 -2.01 7.32
N LEU A 130 -5.47 -3.07 8.12
CA LEU A 130 -4.83 -3.16 9.43
C LEU A 130 -3.51 -3.87 9.32
N THR A 131 -2.51 -3.40 10.06
CA THR A 131 -1.19 -4.05 10.14
C THR A 131 -0.84 -4.33 11.59
N ASP A 132 -0.36 -5.54 11.86
CA ASP A 132 0.25 -5.94 13.13
C ASP A 132 1.66 -6.51 12.90
N ALA A 133 2.29 -7.06 13.94
CA ALA A 133 3.64 -7.63 13.83
C ALA A 133 3.73 -8.91 12.97
N THR A 134 2.60 -9.49 12.57
CA THR A 134 2.52 -10.74 11.80
C THR A 134 2.19 -10.54 10.32
N GLY A 135 1.61 -9.40 9.95
CA GLY A 135 1.22 -9.08 8.58
C GLY A 135 0.08 -8.07 8.55
N SER A 136 -0.69 -8.09 7.47
CA SER A 136 -1.83 -7.21 7.25
C SER A 136 -3.13 -7.99 7.07
N CYS A 137 -4.27 -7.36 7.36
CA CYS A 137 -5.60 -7.88 7.07
C CYS A 137 -6.59 -6.74 6.80
N GLU A 138 -7.77 -7.04 6.26
CA GLU A 138 -8.79 -6.02 6.02
C GLU A 138 -9.67 -5.78 7.26
N ILE A 139 -9.93 -4.52 7.57
CA ILE A 139 -11.04 -4.08 8.41
C ILE A 139 -12.10 -3.42 7.53
N ARG A 140 -13.36 -3.84 7.68
CA ARG A 140 -14.50 -3.24 6.98
C ARG A 140 -15.32 -2.42 7.95
N ILE A 141 -15.41 -1.11 7.70
CA ILE A 141 -16.30 -0.22 8.42
C ILE A 141 -17.63 -0.15 7.67
N ASP A 142 -18.66 -0.79 8.23
CA ASP A 142 -20.00 -0.80 7.69
C ASP A 142 -20.67 0.58 7.83
N LYS A 143 -21.48 0.99 6.85
CA LYS A 143 -22.15 2.30 6.87
C LYS A 143 -23.14 2.48 8.01
N ASP A 144 -23.72 1.39 8.51
CA ASP A 144 -24.75 1.39 9.54
C ASP A 144 -24.14 1.32 10.94
N CYS A 145 -22.83 1.08 11.04
CA CYS A 145 -22.08 1.09 12.29
C CYS A 145 -21.76 2.52 12.73
N GLU A 146 -21.78 2.77 14.05
CA GLU A 146 -21.47 4.08 14.64
C GLU A 146 -20.03 4.56 14.46
N ILE A 147 -19.12 3.67 14.03
CA ILE A 147 -17.72 3.97 13.72
C ILE A 147 -17.61 4.72 12.38
N ALA A 148 -18.60 4.57 11.48
CA ALA A 148 -18.59 5.16 10.15
C ALA A 148 -18.45 6.69 10.21
N ASN A 149 -17.52 7.22 9.40
CA ASN A 149 -17.20 8.65 9.27
C ASN A 149 -16.70 9.31 10.57
N THR A 150 -16.06 8.53 11.45
CA THR A 150 -15.32 9.04 12.61
C THR A 150 -13.81 9.02 12.35
N ASN A 151 -13.02 9.65 13.21
CA ASN A 151 -11.56 9.59 13.11
C ASN A 151 -11.06 8.20 13.46
N SER A 152 -10.09 7.70 12.71
CA SER A 152 -9.35 6.48 13.05
C SER A 152 -8.31 6.74 14.15
N PRO A 153 -7.84 5.68 14.84
CA PRO A 153 -6.71 5.82 15.75
C PRO A 153 -5.41 6.14 15.01
N ASN A 154 -4.73 7.24 15.37
CA ASN A 154 -3.41 7.62 14.81
C ASN A 154 -2.23 6.88 15.49
N GLY A 155 -2.48 5.65 15.95
CA GLY A 155 -1.54 4.82 16.68
C GLY A 155 -2.11 3.44 16.97
N ALA A 156 -1.31 2.58 17.60
CA ALA A 156 -1.67 1.21 17.88
C ALA A 156 -2.91 1.11 18.78
N PHE A 157 -3.83 0.24 18.41
CA PHE A 157 -5.06 -0.04 19.13
C PHE A 157 -5.38 -1.54 19.07
N ASP A 158 -6.24 -2.00 19.96
CA ASP A 158 -6.84 -3.32 19.84
C ASP A 158 -8.22 -3.17 19.20
N VAL A 159 -8.63 -4.14 18.38
CA VAL A 159 -9.92 -4.14 17.73
C VAL A 159 -10.65 -5.45 17.96
N ILE A 160 -11.95 -5.36 18.23
CA ILE A 160 -12.87 -6.51 18.30
C ILE A 160 -13.81 -6.45 17.09
N GLY A 161 -14.15 -7.59 16.51
CA GLY A 161 -15.09 -7.63 15.40
C GLY A 161 -15.44 -9.05 15.00
N VAL A 162 -16.47 -9.20 14.18
CA VAL A 162 -16.77 -10.50 13.56
C VAL A 162 -16.00 -10.63 12.25
N ILE A 163 -15.61 -11.85 11.88
CA ILE A 163 -15.03 -12.10 10.56
C ILE A 163 -16.16 -12.32 9.54
N SER A 164 -16.14 -11.52 8.48
CA SER A 164 -17.00 -11.63 7.31
C SER A 164 -16.17 -12.01 6.08
N GLN A 165 -16.83 -12.19 4.94
CA GLN A 165 -16.18 -12.46 3.66
C GLN A 165 -16.88 -11.66 2.55
N TYR A 166 -16.09 -11.13 1.62
CA TYR A 166 -16.59 -10.59 0.36
C TYR A 166 -15.66 -10.99 -0.79
N ASP A 167 -15.90 -12.19 -1.31
CA ASP A 167 -15.26 -12.73 -2.52
C ASP A 167 -16.31 -12.96 -3.61
N PRO A 168 -16.34 -12.16 -4.69
CA PRO A 168 -17.30 -12.34 -5.77
C PRO A 168 -16.98 -13.52 -6.70
N SER A 169 -15.84 -14.17 -6.57
CA SER A 169 -15.31 -15.11 -7.55
C SER A 169 -15.05 -16.49 -6.93
N GLU A 170 -15.43 -17.56 -7.63
CA GLU A 170 -15.03 -18.91 -7.23
C GLU A 170 -13.50 -19.06 -7.29
N PRO A 171 -12.86 -19.69 -6.28
CA PRO A 171 -13.45 -20.64 -5.32
C PRO A 171 -14.00 -20.07 -4.00
N TYR A 172 -14.08 -18.74 -3.83
CA TYR A 172 -14.53 -18.08 -2.60
C TYR A 172 -13.63 -18.37 -1.39
N THR A 173 -12.33 -18.14 -1.53
CA THR A 173 -11.33 -18.47 -0.50
C THR A 173 -10.50 -17.26 -0.06
N GLU A 174 -10.90 -16.06 -0.47
CA GLU A 174 -10.20 -14.81 -0.18
C GLU A 174 -11.20 -13.77 0.36
N GLY A 175 -10.76 -12.52 0.56
CA GLY A 175 -11.65 -11.40 0.88
C GLY A 175 -12.25 -11.42 2.28
N TYR A 176 -11.57 -12.04 3.25
CA TYR A 176 -11.99 -12.03 4.66
C TYR A 176 -11.75 -10.67 5.31
N GLN A 177 -12.74 -10.22 6.08
CA GLN A 177 -12.80 -8.85 6.61
C GLN A 177 -13.20 -8.85 8.08
N LEU A 178 -12.44 -8.16 8.91
CA LEU A 178 -12.82 -7.87 10.29
C LEU A 178 -13.86 -6.74 10.33
N MET A 179 -15.02 -6.98 10.92
CA MET A 179 -16.11 -6.01 11.03
C MET A 179 -16.35 -5.63 12.51
N PRO A 180 -15.87 -4.46 12.97
CA PRO A 180 -16.17 -3.96 14.31
C PRO A 180 -17.62 -3.48 14.39
N ARG A 181 -18.25 -3.63 15.56
CA ARG A 181 -19.70 -3.46 15.75
C ARG A 181 -20.06 -2.16 16.46
N PHE A 182 -19.17 -1.70 17.34
CA PHE A 182 -19.35 -0.53 18.22
C PHE A 182 -18.08 0.32 18.30
N ASN A 183 -18.19 1.57 18.70
CA ASN A 183 -17.05 2.42 19.05
C ASN A 183 -16.18 1.78 20.14
N ASP A 184 -16.79 1.05 21.09
CA ASP A 184 -16.09 0.32 22.15
C ASP A 184 -15.30 -0.90 21.63
N ASP A 185 -15.57 -1.36 20.40
CA ASP A 185 -14.74 -2.38 19.75
C ASP A 185 -13.39 -1.80 19.27
N ILE A 186 -13.24 -0.46 19.20
CA ILE A 186 -11.96 0.24 18.96
C ILE A 186 -11.34 0.60 20.30
N ILE A 187 -10.42 -0.25 20.77
CA ILE A 187 -9.85 -0.19 22.11
C ILE A 187 -8.50 0.50 22.04
N PHE A 188 -8.49 1.78 22.40
CA PHE A 188 -7.24 2.52 22.58
C PHE A 188 -6.40 1.91 23.71
N LEU A 189 -5.10 1.75 23.47
CA LEU A 189 -4.19 1.32 24.52
C LEU A 189 -4.07 2.42 25.58
N SER A 190 -3.90 2.02 26.84
CA SER A 190 -3.72 2.99 27.92
C SER A 190 -2.45 3.80 27.71
N GLY A 191 -2.53 5.12 27.91
CA GLY A 191 -1.42 6.04 27.68
C GLY A 191 -1.86 7.29 26.91
N PRO A 192 -0.91 8.20 26.59
CA PRO A 192 -1.13 9.34 25.72
C PRO A 192 -1.49 8.88 24.31
N LYS A 193 -2.53 9.43 23.68
CA LYS A 193 -2.90 9.13 22.29
C LYS A 193 -2.14 10.04 21.35
N ILE A 194 -1.56 9.49 20.30
CA ILE A 194 -1.06 10.29 19.18
C ILE A 194 -2.29 10.81 18.43
N ILE A 195 -2.35 12.11 18.19
CA ILE A 195 -3.49 12.79 17.53
C ILE A 195 -3.08 13.50 16.24
N GLN A 196 -1.78 13.61 15.96
CA GLN A 196 -1.25 14.15 14.71
C GLN A 196 0.15 13.58 14.46
N GLY A 197 0.47 13.29 13.20
CA GLY A 197 1.73 12.67 12.79
C GLY A 197 1.79 11.17 13.18
N PRO A 198 2.98 10.55 13.12
CA PRO A 198 4.30 11.16 12.94
C PRO A 198 4.54 11.71 11.53
N ASP A 199 5.16 12.88 11.48
CA ASP A 199 5.54 13.55 10.22
C ASP A 199 7.06 13.69 10.11
N ILE A 200 7.58 13.53 8.90
CA ILE A 200 8.97 13.89 8.56
C ILE A 200 9.01 15.40 8.24
N LYS A 201 9.65 16.19 9.09
CA LYS A 201 9.75 17.66 8.95
C LYS A 201 11.00 18.11 8.20
N LYS A 202 12.10 17.34 8.28
CA LYS A 202 13.33 17.61 7.53
C LYS A 202 13.98 16.32 7.09
N ILE A 203 14.51 16.35 5.87
CA ILE A 203 15.27 15.27 5.26
C ILE A 203 16.62 15.83 4.85
N GLU A 204 17.68 15.35 5.50
CA GLU A 204 19.06 15.77 5.26
C GLU A 204 19.94 14.54 5.04
N PRO A 205 21.16 14.69 4.48
CA PRO A 205 21.99 13.54 4.16
C PRO A 205 22.39 12.70 5.38
N TYR A 206 22.50 13.33 6.55
CA TYR A 206 22.95 12.67 7.77
C TYR A 206 21.95 12.81 8.93
N ALA A 207 20.74 13.29 8.64
CA ALA A 207 19.74 13.58 9.68
C ALA A 207 18.29 13.56 9.17
N LEU A 208 17.38 13.29 10.10
CA LEU A 208 15.92 13.37 9.92
C LEU A 208 15.32 14.12 11.11
N GLU A 209 14.34 14.99 10.85
CA GLU A 209 13.52 15.59 11.89
C GLU A 209 12.12 14.98 11.87
N ILE A 210 11.71 14.36 12.98
CA ILE A 210 10.40 13.71 13.13
C ILE A 210 9.59 14.45 14.18
N SER A 211 8.30 14.67 13.96
CA SER A 211 7.41 15.29 14.95
C SER A 211 6.03 14.66 15.01
N TRP A 212 5.38 14.70 16.17
CA TRP A 212 4.01 14.25 16.39
C TRP A 212 3.36 15.03 17.54
N GLN A 213 2.04 14.93 17.69
CA GLN A 213 1.31 15.52 18.82
C GLN A 213 0.51 14.48 19.59
N THR A 214 0.33 14.74 20.88
CA THR A 214 -0.49 13.92 21.76
C THR A 214 -1.63 14.69 22.41
N ASP A 215 -2.68 13.98 22.81
CA ASP A 215 -3.83 14.55 23.51
C ASP A 215 -3.49 15.05 24.93
N VAL A 216 -2.47 14.48 25.57
CA VAL A 216 -1.99 14.84 26.90
C VAL A 216 -0.47 14.89 26.97
N ALA A 217 0.07 15.69 27.89
CA ALA A 217 1.52 15.83 28.04
C ALA A 217 2.19 14.49 28.40
N ALA A 218 3.28 14.16 27.70
CA ALA A 218 3.92 12.86 27.76
C ALA A 218 5.44 12.91 27.52
N ASN A 219 6.10 11.80 27.83
CA ASN A 219 7.42 11.50 27.28
C ASN A 219 7.28 11.12 25.81
N SER A 220 8.24 11.55 25.00
CA SER A 220 8.51 11.06 23.66
C SER A 220 9.29 9.76 23.70
N ILE A 221 8.95 8.81 22.83
CA ILE A 221 9.73 7.62 22.52
C ILE A 221 9.98 7.61 21.01
N ILE A 222 11.20 7.33 20.57
CA ILE A 222 11.48 7.04 19.16
C ILE A 222 12.37 5.81 19.05
N MET A 223 11.98 4.89 18.18
CA MET A 223 12.68 3.66 17.85
C MET A 223 13.06 3.75 16.37
N PHE A 224 14.30 3.47 16.02
CA PHE A 224 14.72 3.51 14.61
C PHE A 224 15.83 2.51 14.29
N GLY A 225 15.84 2.04 13.05
CA GLY A 225 16.78 1.05 12.53
C GLY A 225 16.78 1.02 11.00
N GLN A 226 17.66 0.24 10.39
CA GLN A 226 17.61 -0.06 8.95
C GLN A 226 16.65 -1.22 8.63
N THR A 227 16.05 -1.82 9.66
CA THR A 227 15.01 -2.83 9.55
C THR A 227 13.86 -2.53 10.52
N SER A 228 12.72 -3.19 10.34
CA SER A 228 11.57 -3.12 11.26
C SER A 228 11.87 -3.66 12.68
N GLN A 229 13.10 -4.06 12.98
CA GLN A 229 13.56 -4.39 14.34
C GLN A 229 14.05 -3.17 15.12
N PHE A 230 14.18 -2.01 14.46
CA PHE A 230 14.60 -0.75 15.09
C PHE A 230 15.93 -0.87 15.84
N GLU A 231 16.89 -1.59 15.24
CA GLU A 231 18.08 -2.09 15.93
C GLU A 231 19.15 -1.04 16.25
N ILE A 232 18.99 0.22 15.81
CA ILE A 232 19.98 1.27 16.05
C ILE A 232 19.82 1.87 17.44
N ASP A 233 18.64 2.38 17.80
CA ASP A 233 18.41 2.96 19.13
C ASP A 233 16.92 3.09 19.49
N THR A 234 16.67 3.26 20.79
CA THR A 234 15.39 3.70 21.35
C THR A 234 15.64 4.88 22.28
N LEU A 235 15.25 6.08 21.87
CA LEU A 235 15.40 7.29 22.65
C LEU A 235 14.11 7.56 23.44
N THR A 236 14.26 8.03 24.69
CA THR A 236 13.12 8.47 25.51
C THR A 236 13.46 9.77 26.22
N PHE A 237 12.59 10.77 26.10
CA PHE A 237 12.79 12.11 26.68
C PHE A 237 11.45 12.81 26.90
N TRP A 238 11.40 13.83 27.76
CA TRP A 238 10.16 14.58 27.98
C TRP A 238 9.78 15.43 26.75
N GLY A 239 8.54 15.30 26.26
CA GLY A 239 8.04 16.01 25.07
C GLY A 239 6.91 17.00 25.33
N GLY A 240 6.16 16.87 26.43
CA GLY A 240 4.92 17.64 26.60
C GLY A 240 3.84 17.12 25.65
N THR A 241 3.04 18.00 25.04
CA THR A 241 2.00 17.60 24.06
C THR A 241 2.48 17.68 22.60
N GLY A 242 3.60 18.36 22.36
CA GLY A 242 4.20 18.52 21.04
C GLY A 242 5.59 17.92 21.04
N HIS A 243 5.78 16.88 20.25
CA HIS A 243 6.99 16.07 20.26
C HIS A 243 7.79 16.34 18.99
N ALA A 244 9.11 16.50 19.13
CA ALA A 244 10.01 16.60 18.01
C ALA A 244 11.37 15.98 18.37
N VAL A 245 11.99 15.32 17.40
CA VAL A 245 13.32 14.73 17.54
C VAL A 245 14.12 14.93 16.26
N TYR A 246 15.38 15.29 16.44
CA TYR A 246 16.35 15.44 15.37
C TYR A 246 17.36 14.30 15.44
N LEU A 247 17.09 13.25 14.65
CA LEU A 247 17.96 12.09 14.51
C LEU A 247 19.18 12.48 13.68
N ASN A 248 20.38 12.32 14.23
CA ASN A 248 21.64 12.70 13.59
C ASN A 248 22.61 11.51 13.53
N ASN A 249 23.74 11.68 12.83
CA ASN A 249 24.72 10.63 12.55
C ASN A 249 24.12 9.46 11.73
N LEU A 250 23.16 9.76 10.87
CA LEU A 250 22.62 8.81 9.90
C LEU A 250 23.54 8.75 8.66
N SER A 251 23.30 7.76 7.80
CA SER A 251 24.01 7.61 6.52
C SER A 251 23.19 8.20 5.37
N PRO A 252 23.80 8.81 4.34
CA PRO A 252 23.08 9.32 3.16
C PRO A 252 22.35 8.24 2.38
N ALA A 253 21.26 8.64 1.70
CA ALA A 253 20.41 7.78 0.87
C ALA A 253 20.17 6.41 1.50
N THR A 254 19.77 6.39 2.77
CA THR A 254 19.61 5.18 3.56
C THR A 254 18.18 5.12 4.08
N LEU A 255 17.52 3.99 3.82
CA LEU A 255 16.20 3.71 4.37
C LEU A 255 16.30 3.45 5.87
N TYR A 256 15.45 4.12 6.63
CA TYR A 256 15.24 3.90 8.05
C TYR A 256 13.78 3.56 8.31
N HIS A 257 13.59 2.54 9.12
CA HIS A 257 12.31 2.17 9.71
C HIS A 257 12.23 2.90 11.05
N ILE A 258 11.17 3.69 11.25
CA ILE A 258 10.98 4.54 12.42
C ILE A 258 9.63 4.21 13.06
N ARG A 259 9.59 4.17 14.39
CA ARG A 259 8.34 4.14 15.15
C ARG A 259 8.42 5.16 16.27
N VAL A 260 7.41 6.02 16.37
CA VAL A 260 7.30 6.95 17.51
C VAL A 260 6.36 6.38 18.55
N GLY A 261 6.51 6.83 19.78
CA GLY A 261 5.60 6.50 20.86
C GLY A 261 5.53 7.60 21.89
N SER A 262 4.53 7.54 22.75
CA SER A 262 4.38 8.47 23.86
C SER A 262 3.93 7.75 25.11
N SER A 263 4.55 8.08 26.23
CA SER A 263 4.28 7.44 27.52
C SER A 263 4.08 8.43 28.66
N ASN A 264 3.22 8.06 29.59
CA ASN A 264 3.02 8.73 30.87
C ASN A 264 2.68 7.69 31.95
N GLU A 265 2.14 8.13 33.10
CA GLU A 265 1.76 7.24 34.20
C GLU A 265 0.60 6.28 33.88
N THR A 266 -0.19 6.55 32.84
CA THR A 266 -1.33 5.71 32.45
C THR A 266 -0.96 4.63 31.43
N GLY A 267 0.19 4.76 30.76
CA GLY A 267 0.71 3.76 29.83
C GLY A 267 1.48 4.36 28.66
N THR A 268 1.53 3.61 27.55
CA THR A 268 2.29 3.97 26.34
C THR A 268 1.50 3.60 25.09
N ASN A 269 1.42 4.52 24.13
CA ASN A 269 0.97 4.24 22.77
C ASN A 269 2.13 4.44 21.78
N TYR A 270 2.06 3.72 20.66
CA TYR A 270 3.01 3.83 19.54
C TYR A 270 2.29 4.16 18.24
N SER A 271 2.97 4.78 17.29
CA SER A 271 2.51 4.92 15.91
C SER A 271 2.63 3.59 15.16
N GLY A 272 2.11 3.57 13.93
CA GLY A 272 2.59 2.66 12.88
C GLY A 272 4.08 2.86 12.59
N GLU A 273 4.60 1.97 11.77
CA GLU A 273 5.95 2.10 11.23
C GLU A 273 5.97 3.15 10.13
N LEU A 274 6.95 4.05 10.19
CA LEU A 274 7.20 5.10 9.23
C LEU A 274 8.50 4.78 8.48
N LEU A 275 8.43 4.68 7.16
CA LEU A 275 9.60 4.56 6.30
C LEU A 275 10.13 5.94 5.94
N ALA A 276 11.41 6.19 6.20
CA ALA A 276 12.06 7.45 5.89
C ALA A 276 13.40 7.21 5.22
N MET A 277 13.70 7.92 4.14
CA MET A 277 15.03 7.93 3.55
C MET A 277 15.74 9.25 3.84
N THR A 278 16.99 9.19 4.30
CA THR A 278 17.86 10.36 4.34
C THR A 278 18.15 10.87 2.93
N ALA A 279 18.43 12.17 2.80
CA ALA A 279 18.76 12.75 1.51
C ALA A 279 20.04 12.11 0.91
N SER A 280 20.20 12.24 -0.39
CA SER A 280 21.40 11.81 -1.10
C SER A 280 22.67 12.48 -0.56
N ASP A 281 23.82 11.84 -0.81
CA ASP A 281 25.13 12.42 -0.49
C ASP A 281 25.27 13.82 -1.12
N PRO A 282 25.93 14.80 -0.47
CA PRO A 282 26.10 16.14 -1.02
C PRO A 282 26.81 16.24 -2.38
N SER A 283 27.47 15.17 -2.83
CA SER A 283 28.03 15.07 -4.18
C SER A 283 26.99 14.87 -5.28
N CYS A 284 25.77 14.44 -4.94
CA CYS A 284 24.66 14.37 -5.89
C CYS A 284 24.23 15.79 -6.28
N SER A 285 24.07 16.00 -7.58
CA SER A 285 23.64 17.26 -8.17
C SER A 285 22.19 17.62 -7.86
N GLY A 286 21.31 16.63 -7.66
CA GLY A 286 19.86 16.86 -7.58
C GLY A 286 19.29 17.48 -8.87
N GLU A 287 19.93 17.21 -10.02
CA GLU A 287 19.50 17.71 -11.32
C GLU A 287 18.17 17.06 -11.71
N ILE A 288 17.21 17.88 -12.14
CA ILE A 288 15.90 17.43 -12.63
C ILE A 288 15.72 18.00 -14.04
N ASN A 289 15.77 17.11 -15.02
CA ASN A 289 15.60 17.43 -16.43
C ASN A 289 14.19 17.06 -16.89
N VAL A 290 13.43 18.04 -17.37
CA VAL A 290 12.07 17.84 -17.89
C VAL A 290 12.05 18.08 -19.40
N TYR A 291 11.75 17.02 -20.15
CA TYR A 291 11.72 17.01 -21.60
C TYR A 291 10.30 16.81 -22.13
N PHE A 292 9.94 17.55 -23.17
CA PHE A 292 8.74 17.35 -23.96
C PHE A 292 9.11 17.14 -25.42
N ASN A 293 8.47 16.16 -26.06
CA ASN A 293 8.71 15.89 -27.48
C ASN A 293 8.10 16.96 -28.42
N ARG A 294 7.27 17.87 -27.87
CA ARG A 294 6.66 19.00 -28.59
C ARG A 294 7.02 20.32 -27.94
N SER A 295 6.67 21.42 -28.60
CA SER A 295 6.89 22.77 -28.09
C SER A 295 6.18 22.96 -26.74
N VAL A 296 6.84 23.67 -25.84
CA VAL A 296 6.29 24.07 -24.55
C VAL A 296 6.19 25.59 -24.48
N ASP A 297 5.15 26.09 -23.83
CA ASP A 297 5.02 27.52 -23.52
C ASP A 297 5.66 27.79 -22.15
N GLN A 298 6.89 28.31 -22.18
CA GLN A 298 7.65 28.59 -20.96
C GLN A 298 7.10 29.79 -20.17
N SER A 299 6.11 30.52 -20.68
CA SER A 299 5.47 31.61 -19.91
C SER A 299 4.66 31.11 -18.71
N PHE A 300 4.32 29.83 -18.69
CA PHE A 300 3.66 29.16 -17.54
C PHE A 300 4.67 28.51 -16.57
N ALA A 301 5.97 28.54 -16.87
CA ALA A 301 6.97 27.94 -16.00
C ALA A 301 7.20 28.81 -14.75
N ILE A 302 7.40 28.14 -13.61
CA ILE A 302 7.99 28.79 -12.44
C ILE A 302 9.42 29.20 -12.81
N ALA A 303 9.83 30.41 -12.43
CA ALA A 303 11.15 30.95 -12.79
C ALA A 303 12.27 29.98 -12.37
N GLY A 304 13.14 29.60 -13.32
CA GLY A 304 14.22 28.63 -13.09
C GLY A 304 13.79 27.16 -13.16
N ASN A 305 12.57 26.88 -13.60
CA ASN A 305 12.03 25.52 -13.82
C ASN A 305 11.47 25.36 -15.24
N GLU A 306 12.14 25.96 -16.24
CA GLU A 306 11.70 25.93 -17.62
C GLU A 306 11.88 24.54 -18.25
N ALA A 307 10.79 23.95 -18.74
CA ALA A 307 10.85 22.68 -19.45
C ALA A 307 11.51 22.82 -20.85
N GLN A 308 12.11 21.72 -21.31
CA GLN A 308 12.75 21.65 -22.63
C GLN A 308 11.78 21.05 -23.65
N GLY A 309 11.25 21.89 -24.55
CA GLY A 309 10.37 21.44 -25.63
C GLY A 309 11.11 21.01 -26.91
N ASN A 310 10.38 20.35 -27.81
CA ASN A 310 10.87 19.85 -29.11
C ASN A 310 12.07 18.90 -29.00
N GLN A 311 12.09 18.08 -27.95
CA GLN A 311 13.18 17.14 -27.69
C GLN A 311 12.96 15.80 -28.38
N ASP A 312 14.04 15.16 -28.82
CA ASP A 312 14.00 13.75 -29.19
C ASP A 312 14.16 12.91 -27.92
N LEU A 313 13.03 12.45 -27.37
CA LEU A 313 13.03 11.69 -26.11
C LEU A 313 13.77 10.35 -26.24
N ALA A 314 13.72 9.71 -27.41
CA ALA A 314 14.45 8.47 -27.65
C ALA A 314 15.96 8.74 -27.64
N GLN A 315 16.41 9.84 -28.26
CA GLN A 315 17.82 10.21 -28.23
C GLN A 315 18.29 10.58 -26.82
N LYS A 316 17.50 11.37 -26.07
CA LYS A 316 17.82 11.70 -24.66
C LYS A 316 17.99 10.46 -23.79
N PHE A 317 17.10 9.48 -23.96
CA PHE A 317 17.20 8.20 -23.28
C PHE A 317 18.45 7.42 -23.69
N ILE A 318 18.75 7.35 -24.99
CA ILE A 318 19.97 6.69 -25.51
C ILE A 318 21.24 7.35 -24.95
N ASP A 319 21.26 8.68 -24.85
CA ASP A 319 22.40 9.41 -24.28
C ASP A 319 22.63 8.98 -22.81
N ARG A 320 21.56 8.80 -22.04
CA ARG A 320 21.64 8.30 -20.66
C ARG A 320 22.09 6.84 -20.60
N VAL A 321 21.54 5.96 -21.43
CA VAL A 321 21.97 4.56 -21.55
C VAL A 321 23.45 4.45 -21.90
N ASN A 322 23.96 5.36 -22.72
CA ASN A 322 25.38 5.40 -23.08
C ASN A 322 26.27 5.93 -21.95
N ALA A 323 25.73 6.78 -21.07
CA ALA A 323 26.43 7.27 -19.89
C ALA A 323 26.54 6.21 -18.78
N ALA A 324 25.59 5.27 -18.70
CA ALA A 324 25.58 4.24 -17.66
C ALA A 324 26.83 3.34 -17.69
N GLN A 325 27.41 3.10 -16.51
CA GLN A 325 28.69 2.39 -16.34
C GLN A 325 28.55 1.02 -15.67
N PHE A 326 27.55 0.82 -14.81
CA PHE A 326 27.41 -0.38 -13.98
C PHE A 326 26.11 -1.13 -14.22
N SER A 327 24.95 -0.47 -14.12
CA SER A 327 23.65 -1.15 -14.21
C SER A 327 22.56 -0.31 -14.86
N ILE A 328 21.59 -1.00 -15.48
CA ILE A 328 20.35 -0.41 -15.97
C ILE A 328 19.20 -1.36 -15.65
N ASP A 329 18.25 -0.92 -14.84
CA ASP A 329 17.04 -1.67 -14.54
C ASP A 329 15.86 -0.98 -15.24
N VAL A 330 15.25 -1.67 -16.21
CA VAL A 330 14.25 -1.10 -17.12
C VAL A 330 12.87 -1.65 -16.80
N CYS A 331 11.88 -0.79 -16.56
CA CYS A 331 10.49 -1.17 -16.34
C CYS A 331 9.57 -0.40 -17.29
N PHE A 332 9.05 -1.07 -18.32
CA PHE A 332 8.27 -0.44 -19.40
C PHE A 332 7.05 -1.27 -19.79
N TYR A 333 5.89 -0.62 -19.82
CA TYR A 333 4.65 -1.21 -20.33
C TYR A 333 4.79 -1.72 -21.78
N SER A 334 5.34 -0.92 -22.69
CA SER A 334 5.48 -1.30 -24.11
C SER A 334 6.85 -0.89 -24.67
N TRP A 335 7.44 -1.71 -25.54
CA TRP A 335 8.79 -1.53 -26.03
C TRP A 335 9.00 -2.13 -27.43
N ASP A 336 9.04 -1.27 -28.46
CA ASP A 336 9.23 -1.73 -29.85
C ASP A 336 10.08 -0.80 -30.72
N LEU A 337 10.94 0.03 -30.12
CA LEU A 337 11.81 0.95 -30.85
C LEU A 337 13.23 0.40 -31.06
N THR A 338 13.61 0.23 -32.33
CA THR A 338 14.87 -0.44 -32.73
C THR A 338 16.14 0.24 -32.22
N ASN A 339 16.27 1.56 -32.35
CA ASN A 339 17.49 2.28 -31.93
C ASN A 339 17.70 2.25 -30.42
N VAL A 340 16.62 2.40 -29.65
CA VAL A 340 16.67 2.31 -28.19
C VAL A 340 17.02 0.88 -27.74
N THR A 341 16.44 -0.13 -28.39
CA THR A 341 16.79 -1.55 -28.15
C THR A 341 18.27 -1.82 -28.45
N ASN A 342 18.80 -1.27 -29.53
CA ASN A 342 20.22 -1.40 -29.85
C ASN A 342 21.10 -0.78 -28.75
N ALA A 343 20.74 0.40 -28.23
CA ALA A 343 21.51 1.05 -27.17
C ALA A 343 21.57 0.20 -25.88
N ILE A 344 20.46 -0.44 -25.49
CA ILE A 344 20.44 -1.35 -24.34
C ILE A 344 21.32 -2.59 -24.58
N ILE A 345 21.24 -3.19 -25.77
CA ILE A 345 22.11 -4.33 -26.14
C ILE A 345 23.59 -3.90 -26.16
N ASP A 346 23.89 -2.72 -26.67
CA ASP A 346 25.23 -2.16 -26.70
C ASP A 346 25.74 -1.90 -25.27
N ALA A 347 24.92 -1.38 -24.36
CA ALA A 347 25.25 -1.23 -22.95
C ALA A 347 25.61 -2.57 -22.30
N LYS A 348 24.80 -3.61 -22.55
CA LYS A 348 25.13 -4.97 -22.11
C LYS A 348 26.48 -5.44 -22.68
N ASN A 349 26.73 -5.21 -23.96
CA ASN A 349 28.00 -5.58 -24.59
C ASN A 349 29.21 -4.82 -24.01
N ARG A 350 29.00 -3.62 -23.46
CA ARG A 350 30.02 -2.88 -22.68
C ARG A 350 30.26 -3.46 -21.28
N GLY A 351 29.42 -4.39 -20.82
CA GLY A 351 29.51 -5.02 -19.50
C GLY A 351 28.50 -4.51 -18.48
N VAL A 352 27.63 -3.57 -18.85
CA VAL A 352 26.58 -3.02 -17.99
C VAL A 352 25.56 -4.11 -17.66
N LYS A 353 25.16 -4.21 -16.40
CA LYS A 353 24.19 -5.19 -15.91
C LYS A 353 22.78 -4.73 -16.23
N ILE A 354 22.01 -5.54 -16.97
CA ILE A 354 20.67 -5.17 -17.41
C ILE A 354 19.63 -6.11 -16.79
N ARG A 355 18.63 -5.54 -16.12
CA ARG A 355 17.37 -6.22 -15.74
C ARG A 355 16.21 -5.56 -16.48
N PHE A 356 15.22 -6.32 -16.92
CA PHE A 356 14.11 -5.77 -17.70
C PHE A 356 12.76 -6.36 -17.27
N ILE A 357 11.79 -5.50 -17.01
CA ILE A 357 10.41 -5.85 -16.75
C ILE A 357 9.55 -5.22 -17.85
N ASN A 358 8.73 -6.04 -18.51
CA ASN A 358 7.73 -5.60 -19.47
C ASN A 358 6.32 -6.04 -19.07
N ASP A 359 5.31 -5.45 -19.68
CA ASP A 359 3.95 -5.94 -19.53
C ASP A 359 3.71 -7.20 -20.38
N SER A 360 3.04 -8.21 -19.82
CA SER A 360 2.78 -9.49 -20.47
C SER A 360 1.99 -9.36 -21.78
N ASP A 361 1.11 -8.37 -21.90
CA ASP A 361 0.36 -8.13 -23.14
C ASP A 361 1.25 -7.59 -24.26
N HIS A 362 2.48 -7.17 -23.96
CA HIS A 362 3.46 -6.68 -24.94
C HIS A 362 4.68 -7.59 -25.08
N ALA A 363 4.70 -8.75 -24.41
CA ALA A 363 5.82 -9.70 -24.46
C ALA A 363 6.11 -10.25 -25.87
N TYR A 364 5.12 -10.21 -26.78
CA TYR A 364 5.24 -10.65 -28.17
C TYR A 364 6.01 -9.67 -29.07
N GLN A 365 6.29 -8.45 -28.61
CA GLN A 365 6.90 -7.41 -29.44
C GLN A 365 8.31 -7.83 -29.92
N THR A 366 8.64 -7.41 -31.15
CA THR A 366 9.86 -7.88 -31.82
C THR A 366 11.10 -7.46 -31.04
N GLN A 367 11.11 -6.25 -30.49
CA GLN A 367 12.26 -5.78 -29.71
C GLN A 367 12.42 -6.51 -28.36
N ILE A 368 11.34 -6.91 -27.69
CA ILE A 368 11.42 -7.75 -26.49
C ILE A 368 12.09 -9.10 -26.82
N THR A 369 11.70 -9.73 -27.92
CA THR A 369 12.35 -10.96 -28.41
C THR A 369 13.84 -10.76 -28.70
N ARG A 370 14.23 -9.60 -29.23
CA ARG A 370 15.64 -9.25 -29.47
C ARG A 370 16.44 -9.08 -28.18
N LEU A 371 15.89 -8.47 -27.14
CA LEU A 371 16.54 -8.34 -25.82
C LEU A 371 16.83 -9.72 -25.23
N ARG A 372 15.83 -10.62 -25.24
CA ARG A 372 15.97 -12.02 -24.80
C ARG A 372 17.03 -12.76 -25.61
N SER A 373 17.05 -12.58 -26.93
CA SER A 373 18.04 -13.19 -27.83
C SER A 373 19.46 -12.66 -27.61
N ALA A 374 19.61 -11.43 -27.11
CA ALA A 374 20.88 -10.86 -26.64
C ALA A 374 21.25 -11.35 -25.21
N GLY A 375 20.45 -12.22 -24.61
CA GLY A 375 20.62 -12.81 -23.28
C GLY A 375 20.29 -11.85 -22.12
N ILE A 376 19.55 -10.76 -22.37
CA ILE A 376 19.05 -9.90 -21.28
C ILE A 376 17.90 -10.66 -20.63
N GLU A 377 17.92 -10.75 -19.30
CA GLU A 377 16.83 -11.35 -18.55
C GLU A 377 15.64 -10.38 -18.56
N VAL A 378 14.49 -10.89 -19.01
CA VAL A 378 13.27 -10.10 -19.15
C VAL A 378 12.14 -10.87 -18.48
N ILE A 379 11.42 -10.25 -17.54
CA ILE A 379 10.23 -10.84 -16.90
C ILE A 379 9.00 -9.98 -17.16
N ASP A 380 7.84 -10.53 -16.87
CA ASP A 380 6.54 -9.86 -16.88
C ASP A 380 5.68 -10.41 -15.74
N GLN A 381 4.42 -9.96 -15.62
CA GLN A 381 3.53 -10.37 -14.54
C GLN A 381 3.29 -11.89 -14.46
N THR A 382 3.43 -12.62 -15.58
CA THR A 382 3.24 -14.08 -15.62
C THR A 382 4.39 -14.85 -14.98
N PHE A 383 5.49 -14.17 -14.65
CA PHE A 383 6.62 -14.74 -13.94
C PHE A 383 6.33 -15.03 -12.46
N SER A 384 5.44 -14.26 -11.83
CA SER A 384 5.13 -14.41 -10.41
C SER A 384 4.31 -15.69 -10.14
N GLU A 385 4.72 -16.46 -9.14
CA GLU A 385 3.97 -17.63 -8.66
C GLU A 385 2.70 -17.25 -7.88
N LEU A 386 2.59 -15.99 -7.42
CA LEU A 386 1.41 -15.46 -6.73
C LEU A 386 0.27 -15.11 -7.70
N GLY A 387 0.54 -15.17 -9.00
CA GLY A 387 -0.34 -14.60 -10.02
C GLY A 387 -0.38 -13.08 -9.95
N SER A 388 -1.02 -12.46 -10.94
CA SER A 388 -1.24 -11.01 -10.97
C SER A 388 -2.38 -10.71 -11.94
N TRP A 389 -3.23 -9.76 -11.56
CA TRP A 389 -4.30 -9.23 -12.40
C TRP A 389 -3.97 -7.80 -12.82
N GLY A 390 -4.39 -7.43 -14.03
CA GLY A 390 -4.16 -6.09 -14.58
C GLY A 390 -2.80 -5.93 -15.27
N ILE A 391 -2.49 -4.67 -15.61
CA ILE A 391 -1.33 -4.30 -16.41
C ILE A 391 -0.20 -3.69 -15.58
N GLN A 392 1.04 -3.97 -15.96
CA GLN A 392 2.25 -3.34 -15.45
C GLN A 392 2.48 -2.07 -16.28
N HIS A 393 1.91 -0.94 -15.86
CA HIS A 393 1.87 0.26 -16.69
C HIS A 393 3.03 1.25 -16.46
N ASN A 394 4.12 0.85 -15.79
CA ASN A 394 5.24 1.76 -15.52
C ASN A 394 6.03 2.12 -16.78
N LYS A 395 6.71 3.27 -16.71
CA LYS A 395 7.79 3.70 -17.61
C LYS A 395 8.85 4.33 -16.73
N PHE A 396 9.72 3.51 -16.18
CA PHE A 396 10.87 4.02 -15.45
C PHE A 396 12.13 3.21 -15.74
N VAL A 397 13.29 3.86 -15.57
CA VAL A 397 14.60 3.21 -15.63
C VAL A 397 15.46 3.73 -14.51
N ILE A 398 16.21 2.84 -13.87
CA ILE A 398 17.21 3.16 -12.86
C ILE A 398 18.59 2.90 -13.47
N PHE A 399 19.47 3.90 -13.41
CA PHE A 399 20.84 3.83 -13.90
C PHE A 399 21.82 3.80 -12.74
N ASP A 400 22.79 2.90 -12.81
CA ASP A 400 23.98 2.72 -11.93
C ASP A 400 23.75 2.48 -10.42
N ALA A 401 22.52 2.59 -9.93
CA ALA A 401 22.15 2.46 -8.51
C ALA A 401 22.32 1.06 -7.88
N ARG A 402 22.90 0.08 -8.59
CA ARG A 402 23.23 -1.25 -8.06
C ARG A 402 24.70 -1.40 -7.67
N ASP A 403 25.48 -0.33 -7.71
CA ASP A 403 26.77 -0.27 -7.05
C ASP A 403 26.82 0.79 -5.93
N ASN A 404 28.00 0.99 -5.35
CA ASN A 404 28.26 2.07 -4.41
C ASN A 404 29.54 2.83 -4.81
N SER A 405 29.87 2.82 -6.10
CA SER A 405 31.13 3.37 -6.61
C SER A 405 31.08 4.90 -6.67
N SER A 406 29.91 5.44 -7.00
CA SER A 406 29.61 6.86 -6.98
C SER A 406 28.10 7.05 -6.79
N PRO A 407 27.65 8.03 -5.98
CA PRO A 407 26.23 8.38 -5.89
C PRO A 407 25.84 9.45 -6.95
N ALA A 408 26.81 10.02 -7.67
CA ALA A 408 26.59 11.11 -8.63
C ALA A 408 26.18 10.63 -10.04
N ASP A 409 26.27 9.33 -10.30
CA ASP A 409 25.87 8.62 -11.51
C ASP A 409 24.60 7.77 -11.32
N ASP A 410 23.97 7.86 -10.15
CA ASP A 410 22.64 7.32 -9.91
C ASP A 410 21.57 8.25 -10.52
N TRP A 411 20.83 7.73 -11.50
CA TRP A 411 19.77 8.47 -12.20
C TRP A 411 18.48 7.66 -12.31
N VAL A 412 17.36 8.35 -12.26
CA VAL A 412 16.04 7.81 -12.57
C VAL A 412 15.51 8.49 -13.83
N TRP A 413 15.02 7.70 -14.78
CA TRP A 413 14.21 8.17 -15.90
C TRP A 413 12.77 7.75 -15.69
N THR A 414 11.80 8.64 -15.92
CA THR A 414 10.38 8.29 -15.97
C THR A 414 9.58 9.23 -16.88
N GLY A 415 8.28 9.04 -17.05
CA GLY A 415 7.41 9.91 -17.83
C GLY A 415 6.25 9.17 -18.49
N SER A 416 5.67 9.78 -19.52
CA SER A 416 4.48 9.26 -20.21
C SER A 416 4.81 8.36 -21.41
N VAL A 417 6.05 8.42 -21.90
CA VAL A 417 6.47 7.80 -23.16
C VAL A 417 6.77 6.31 -23.02
N ASN A 418 6.11 5.45 -23.81
CA ASN A 418 6.72 4.17 -24.17
C ASN A 418 7.64 4.34 -25.38
N PHE A 419 8.70 3.54 -25.46
CA PHE A 419 9.55 3.50 -26.64
C PHE A 419 8.96 2.59 -27.73
N THR A 420 7.84 3.03 -28.30
CA THR A 420 7.18 2.39 -29.45
C THR A 420 7.11 3.38 -30.62
N GLY A 421 6.70 2.90 -31.80
CA GLY A 421 6.79 3.65 -33.05
C GLY A 421 5.84 4.85 -33.18
N TYR A 422 5.24 5.00 -34.36
CA TYR A 422 4.50 6.22 -34.74
C TYR A 422 3.30 6.56 -33.83
N SER A 423 2.69 5.59 -33.14
CA SER A 423 1.56 5.87 -32.23
C SER A 423 1.96 6.67 -31.00
N GLU A 424 3.17 6.48 -30.48
CA GLU A 424 3.61 7.08 -29.22
C GLU A 424 4.71 8.13 -29.38
N LEU A 425 5.53 8.01 -30.42
CA LEU A 425 6.56 9.00 -30.75
C LEU A 425 6.32 9.69 -32.10
N GLY A 426 5.29 9.30 -32.85
CA GLY A 426 4.94 9.93 -34.13
C GLY A 426 4.33 11.31 -33.96
N VAL A 427 4.09 11.97 -35.10
CA VAL A 427 3.90 13.43 -35.20
C VAL A 427 2.78 14.01 -34.31
N ASN A 428 1.74 13.23 -34.00
CA ASN A 428 0.62 13.68 -33.18
C ASN A 428 0.70 13.29 -31.70
N ALA A 429 1.69 12.48 -31.30
CA ALA A 429 1.85 12.09 -29.91
C ALA A 429 2.54 13.21 -29.12
N ILE A 430 1.96 13.59 -27.99
CA ILE A 430 2.52 14.55 -27.03
C ILE A 430 2.95 13.74 -25.81
N GLN A 431 4.25 13.73 -25.54
CA GLN A 431 4.84 12.93 -24.49
C GLN A 431 5.86 13.76 -23.71
N ASN A 432 6.05 13.41 -22.45
CA ASN A 432 7.12 13.92 -21.61
C ASN A 432 8.02 12.79 -21.10
N ALA A 433 9.24 13.17 -20.76
CA ALA A 433 10.15 12.39 -19.95
C ALA A 433 10.80 13.29 -18.88
N ILE A 434 11.08 12.70 -17.73
CA ILE A 434 11.74 13.32 -16.61
C ILE A 434 12.96 12.47 -16.28
N GLU A 435 14.10 13.11 -16.10
CA GLU A 435 15.34 12.47 -15.71
C GLU A 435 15.87 13.17 -14.46
N ILE A 436 16.11 12.41 -13.39
CA ILE A 436 16.45 12.92 -12.06
C ILE A 436 17.75 12.28 -11.59
N GLN A 437 18.74 13.10 -11.25
CA GLN A 437 19.98 12.64 -10.63
C GLN A 437 19.83 12.67 -9.12
N ASP A 438 19.53 11.53 -8.52
CA ASP A 438 19.40 11.42 -7.07
C ASP A 438 19.53 9.96 -6.64
N GLN A 439 20.46 9.69 -5.72
CA GLN A 439 20.70 8.34 -5.21
C GLN A 439 19.55 7.84 -4.33
N SER A 440 18.98 8.70 -3.48
CA SER A 440 17.88 8.31 -2.59
C SER A 440 16.63 7.91 -3.38
N LEU A 441 16.27 8.70 -4.40
CA LEU A 441 15.18 8.37 -5.31
C LEU A 441 15.48 7.11 -6.12
N ALA A 442 16.70 6.96 -6.64
CA ALA A 442 17.09 5.75 -7.37
C ALA A 442 16.97 4.49 -6.51
N LYS A 443 17.32 4.56 -5.23
CA LYS A 443 17.12 3.44 -4.28
C LYS A 443 15.64 3.14 -4.02
N ALA A 444 14.79 4.15 -3.91
CA ALA A 444 13.36 3.94 -3.76
C ALA A 444 12.73 3.25 -4.99
N TYR A 445 13.10 3.69 -6.21
CA TYR A 445 12.70 2.98 -7.43
C TYR A 445 13.29 1.57 -7.52
N THR A 446 14.50 1.35 -7.01
CA THR A 446 15.10 0.00 -6.90
C THR A 446 14.28 -0.91 -5.99
N LEU A 447 13.77 -0.43 -4.85
CA LEU A 447 12.89 -1.21 -3.97
C LEU A 447 11.63 -1.68 -4.72
N GLU A 448 10.93 -0.78 -5.40
CA GLU A 448 9.76 -1.12 -6.24
C GLU A 448 10.13 -2.10 -7.37
N PHE A 449 11.26 -1.88 -8.05
CA PHE A 449 11.73 -2.80 -9.09
C PHE A 449 12.00 -4.20 -8.53
N GLU A 450 12.68 -4.28 -7.38
CA GLU A 450 13.05 -5.53 -6.73
C GLU A 450 11.86 -6.29 -6.17
N GLU A 451 10.78 -5.61 -5.78
CA GLU A 451 9.52 -6.23 -5.42
C GLU A 451 8.91 -6.98 -6.62
N MET A 452 8.88 -6.36 -7.81
CA MET A 452 8.46 -7.02 -9.04
C MET A 452 9.45 -8.09 -9.52
N TRP A 453 10.75 -7.86 -9.35
CA TRP A 453 11.80 -8.81 -9.76
C TRP A 453 11.92 -10.03 -8.83
N GLY A 454 11.53 -9.87 -7.57
CA GLY A 454 11.65 -10.86 -6.51
C GLY A 454 13.07 -11.03 -5.95
N SER A 455 14.04 -10.21 -6.35
CA SER A 455 15.39 -10.29 -5.76
C SER A 455 16.21 -9.01 -5.99
N SER A 456 17.27 -8.84 -5.20
CA SER A 456 18.27 -7.78 -5.40
C SER A 456 19.41 -8.14 -6.36
N THR A 457 19.32 -9.29 -7.02
CA THR A 457 20.38 -9.81 -7.90
C THR A 457 20.03 -9.70 -9.37
N ASP A 458 20.98 -10.03 -10.25
CA ASP A 458 20.74 -10.16 -11.70
C ASP A 458 19.73 -11.28 -12.07
N THR A 459 19.33 -12.13 -11.12
CA THR A 459 18.44 -13.27 -11.36
C THR A 459 17.11 -13.05 -10.64
N PRO A 460 15.97 -13.08 -11.35
CA PRO A 460 14.66 -12.88 -10.73
C PRO A 460 14.22 -14.12 -9.94
N ASN A 461 13.30 -13.94 -8.98
CA ASN A 461 12.77 -15.04 -8.16
C ASN A 461 11.24 -15.03 -8.16
N SER A 462 10.64 -16.01 -8.82
CA SER A 462 9.20 -16.12 -9.05
C SER A 462 8.39 -16.30 -7.76
N ALA A 463 8.96 -16.97 -6.75
CA ALA A 463 8.28 -17.27 -5.49
C ALA A 463 8.03 -16.03 -4.61
N VAL A 464 8.75 -14.93 -4.85
CA VAL A 464 8.60 -13.68 -4.09
C VAL A 464 8.42 -12.45 -5.00
N SER A 465 8.30 -12.65 -6.30
CA SER A 465 7.96 -11.59 -7.26
C SER A 465 6.52 -11.15 -7.06
N ARG A 466 6.27 -9.85 -6.96
CA ARG A 466 4.95 -9.26 -6.68
C ARG A 466 4.61 -8.19 -7.71
N PHE A 467 3.42 -8.29 -8.29
CA PHE A 467 2.89 -7.32 -9.25
C PHE A 467 1.48 -6.90 -8.85
N GLY A 468 1.04 -5.73 -9.33
CA GLY A 468 -0.32 -5.25 -9.14
C GLY A 468 -0.69 -5.18 -7.65
N ALA A 469 -1.84 -5.76 -7.29
CA ALA A 469 -2.36 -5.77 -5.93
C ALA A 469 -1.53 -6.62 -4.94
N ASN A 470 -0.65 -7.50 -5.43
CA ASN A 470 0.20 -8.35 -4.57
C ASN A 470 1.42 -7.61 -4.03
N LYS A 471 1.67 -6.36 -4.47
CA LYS A 471 2.73 -5.53 -3.92
C LYS A 471 2.40 -5.07 -2.50
N SER A 472 3.33 -4.34 -1.90
CA SER A 472 3.20 -3.74 -0.57
C SER A 472 3.67 -2.29 -0.63
N ASP A 473 3.11 -1.44 0.23
CA ASP A 473 3.66 -0.12 0.45
C ASP A 473 4.96 -0.25 1.28
N ASN A 474 6.09 -0.31 0.58
CA ASN A 474 7.39 -0.62 1.15
C ASN A 474 8.47 0.41 0.79
N ILE A 475 8.06 1.54 0.20
CA ILE A 475 8.96 2.63 -0.17
C ILE A 475 8.73 3.84 0.73
N PRO A 476 9.76 4.67 0.99
CA PRO A 476 9.55 5.98 1.56
C PRO A 476 8.92 6.89 0.51
N HIS A 477 7.97 7.74 0.92
CA HIS A 477 7.27 8.65 -0.01
C HIS A 477 7.85 10.05 -0.08
N HIS A 478 8.65 10.48 0.90
CA HIS A 478 9.10 11.87 1.00
C HIS A 478 10.61 11.99 0.77
N PHE A 479 11.01 12.91 -0.12
CA PHE A 479 12.41 13.11 -0.51
C PHE A 479 12.79 14.59 -0.53
N ASN A 480 14.07 14.85 -0.29
CA ASN A 480 14.70 16.16 -0.51
C ASN A 480 15.79 16.03 -1.59
N ILE A 481 15.46 16.46 -2.81
CA ILE A 481 16.33 16.35 -3.99
C ILE A 481 16.89 17.73 -4.34
N GLY A 482 18.15 17.97 -3.99
CA GLY A 482 18.81 19.25 -4.25
C GLY A 482 18.09 20.45 -3.60
N GLY A 483 17.49 20.26 -2.42
CA GLY A 483 16.70 21.29 -1.72
C GLY A 483 15.24 21.37 -2.14
N ARG A 484 14.77 20.48 -3.03
CA ARG A 484 13.39 20.43 -3.50
C ARG A 484 12.67 19.25 -2.86
N TYR A 485 11.48 19.50 -2.35
CA TYR A 485 10.61 18.45 -1.86
C TYR A 485 10.00 17.69 -3.03
N VAL A 486 10.10 16.36 -3.00
CA VAL A 486 9.58 15.45 -4.03
C VAL A 486 8.88 14.29 -3.34
N GLU A 487 7.75 13.87 -3.89
CA GLU A 487 7.01 12.71 -3.43
C GLU A 487 7.00 11.59 -4.47
N LEU A 488 6.97 10.33 -4.01
CA LEU A 488 6.91 9.14 -4.85
C LEU A 488 5.85 8.18 -4.34
N TYR A 489 4.94 7.77 -5.23
CA TYR A 489 3.90 6.78 -4.95
C TYR A 489 3.79 5.77 -6.09
N MET A 490 3.80 4.48 -5.76
CA MET A 490 3.67 3.35 -6.69
C MET A 490 2.31 2.67 -6.57
N CYS A 491 1.49 2.82 -7.60
CA CYS A 491 0.19 2.15 -7.64
C CYS A 491 0.31 0.62 -7.72
N PRO A 492 -0.70 -0.13 -7.25
CA PRO A 492 -1.91 0.36 -6.59
C PRO A 492 -1.79 0.50 -5.05
N THR A 493 -0.68 0.08 -4.47
CA THR A 493 -0.54 -0.17 -3.03
C THR A 493 -0.27 1.07 -2.21
N ASP A 494 0.39 2.07 -2.78
CA ASP A 494 0.79 3.28 -2.07
C ASP A 494 -0.34 4.32 -2.03
N HIS A 495 -1.57 3.90 -2.30
CA HIS A 495 -2.78 4.72 -2.23
C HIS A 495 -2.70 6.09 -2.94
N ALA A 496 -1.99 6.17 -4.07
CA ALA A 496 -1.70 7.43 -4.78
C ALA A 496 -2.95 8.30 -5.06
N THR A 497 -4.11 7.68 -5.31
CA THR A 497 -5.38 8.40 -5.49
C THR A 497 -5.77 9.19 -4.24
N SER A 498 -5.63 8.60 -3.05
CA SER A 498 -5.94 9.26 -1.78
C SER A 498 -5.00 10.45 -1.54
N GLN A 499 -3.72 10.30 -1.89
CA GLN A 499 -2.72 11.36 -1.79
C GLN A 499 -3.05 12.51 -2.75
N ILE A 500 -3.43 12.21 -4.00
CA ILE A 500 -3.89 13.22 -4.96
C ILE A 500 -5.15 13.94 -4.45
N ILE A 501 -6.10 13.22 -3.83
CA ILE A 501 -7.30 13.83 -3.26
C ILE A 501 -6.93 14.79 -2.13
N LYS A 502 -6.02 14.39 -1.23
CA LYS A 502 -5.52 15.25 -0.15
C LYS A 502 -4.92 16.54 -0.69
N GLU A 503 -4.06 16.47 -1.70
CA GLU A 503 -3.49 17.66 -2.35
C GLU A 503 -4.55 18.54 -3.03
N ILE A 504 -5.62 17.94 -3.56
CA ILE A 504 -6.75 18.69 -4.13
C ILE A 504 -7.53 19.42 -3.03
N GLU A 505 -7.74 18.77 -1.89
CA GLU A 505 -8.49 19.32 -0.75
C GLU A 505 -7.69 20.41 -0.02
N ASP A 506 -6.36 20.27 0.05
CA ASP A 506 -5.44 21.23 0.65
C ASP A 506 -5.17 22.47 -0.24
N ALA A 507 -5.53 22.42 -1.52
CA ALA A 507 -5.29 23.52 -2.46
C ALA A 507 -6.20 24.73 -2.24
N ASP A 508 -5.62 25.85 -1.79
CA ASP A 508 -6.37 27.08 -1.49
C ASP A 508 -6.78 27.91 -2.72
N ARG A 509 -6.09 27.77 -3.88
CA ARG A 509 -6.22 28.74 -4.99
C ARG A 509 -6.32 28.15 -6.39
N GLU A 510 -5.34 27.35 -6.82
CA GLU A 510 -5.24 26.88 -8.20
C GLU A 510 -4.67 25.45 -8.24
N LEU A 511 -5.18 24.63 -9.16
CA LEU A 511 -4.71 23.28 -9.45
C LEU A 511 -4.57 23.11 -10.96
N TYR A 512 -3.46 22.53 -11.41
CA TYR A 512 -3.15 22.32 -12.82
C TYR A 512 -2.97 20.83 -13.07
N PHE A 513 -3.78 20.26 -13.98
CA PHE A 513 -3.69 18.85 -14.35
C PHE A 513 -3.25 18.71 -15.80
N SER A 514 -2.28 17.84 -16.04
CA SER A 514 -1.89 17.38 -17.38
C SER A 514 -2.13 15.88 -17.48
N VAL A 515 -3.39 15.49 -17.63
CA VAL A 515 -3.83 14.08 -17.66
C VAL A 515 -4.49 13.74 -18.99
N LEU A 516 -4.31 12.49 -19.45
CA LEU A 516 -4.99 12.00 -20.66
C LEU A 516 -6.50 11.91 -20.47
N ALA A 517 -6.93 11.45 -19.30
CA ALA A 517 -8.34 11.31 -18.93
C ALA A 517 -8.51 11.53 -17.42
N PHE A 518 -9.62 12.15 -17.03
CA PHE A 518 -10.04 12.30 -15.65
C PHE A 518 -11.35 11.54 -15.45
N THR A 519 -11.24 10.26 -15.11
CA THR A 519 -12.36 9.32 -15.02
C THR A 519 -12.22 8.44 -13.78
N ARG A 520 -13.34 8.00 -13.20
CA ARG A 520 -13.34 6.85 -12.28
C ARG A 520 -13.30 5.58 -13.13
N TYR A 521 -12.38 4.67 -12.82
CA TYR A 521 -12.43 3.30 -13.34
C TYR A 521 -13.25 2.42 -12.41
#